data_AF-A0A921ZXF6-F1
#
_entry.id   AF-A0A921ZXF6-F1
#
_cell.length_a   1.000
_cell.length_b   1.000
_cell.length_c   1.000
_cell.angle_alpha   90.00
_cell.angle_beta   90.00
_cell.angle_gamma   90.00
#
_symmetry.space_group_name_H-M   'P 1'
#
loop_
_entity.id
_entity.type
_entity.pdbx_description
1 polymer ?
#
loop_
_entity_poly.entity_id
_entity_poly.type
_entity_poly.pdbx_seq_one_letter_code
_entity_poly.pdbx_strand_id
1 'polypeptide(L)'
;MIVLRIRRTATTPLLSSPFTSSQPIHPPPPSLTLPVAKISLGFNGAGSLTFTRRRTNHQPRTANSYMAGVGSSVVNPTYAEIIVVRHGETDWNADGRIQGHLDVELNDTGRQQAATVADRLSREPSISVVYSSDLKRALETAQIIAAGCGGQEVIKEPDLRERHLGDLQGLVLREAAKLSPKAYQAFLNQRTDQEIPVSTLFVL
;
A
#
# COMPACT_ATOMS: atom_id res chain seq x y z
N MET A 1 -1.43 0.98 -7.88
CA MET A 1 -1.51 1.00 -6.39
C MET A 1 -0.30 1.74 -5.84
N ILE A 2 -0.37 2.37 -4.66
CA ILE A 2 0.77 3.01 -3.99
C ILE A 2 0.94 2.40 -2.60
N VAL A 3 2.19 2.09 -2.23
CA VAL A 3 2.54 1.46 -0.95
C VAL A 3 3.68 2.25 -0.30
N LEU A 4 3.45 2.73 0.92
CA LEU A 4 4.41 3.47 1.71
C LEU A 4 4.79 2.62 2.92
N ARG A 5 6.07 2.59 3.28
CA ARG A 5 6.56 1.86 4.45
C ARG A 5 7.23 2.79 5.42
N ILE A 6 6.86 2.67 6.69
CA ILE A 6 7.52 3.30 7.83
C ILE A 6 8.20 2.19 8.62
N ARG A 7 9.52 2.31 8.84
CA ARG A 7 10.23 1.47 9.82
C ARG A 7 10.14 2.16 11.18
N ARG A 8 9.56 1.49 12.17
CA ARG A 8 9.64 1.94 13.56
C ARG A 8 10.64 1.06 14.31
N THR A 9 11.77 1.65 14.69
CA THR A 9 12.65 1.10 15.73
C THR A 9 12.20 1.69 17.06
N ALA A 10 12.18 0.88 18.12
CA ALA A 10 11.88 1.38 19.45
C ALA A 10 13.06 2.22 19.95
N THR A 11 12.99 3.54 19.80
CA THR A 11 13.96 4.45 20.41
C THR A 11 13.60 4.62 21.88
N THR A 12 14.19 3.81 22.75
CA THR A 12 14.34 4.19 24.16
C THR A 12 15.74 4.81 24.30
N PRO A 13 15.90 6.09 24.65
CA PRO A 13 17.20 6.62 25.03
C PRO A 13 17.53 6.03 26.39
N LEU A 14 18.32 4.96 26.44
CA LEU A 14 18.88 4.49 27.71
C LEU A 14 20.08 5.37 28.04
N LEU A 15 19.94 6.12 29.14
CA LEU A 15 20.98 6.87 29.81
C LEU A 15 22.19 5.94 30.03
N SER A 16 23.37 6.38 29.60
CA SER A 16 24.63 5.65 29.68
C SER A 16 25.03 5.32 31.13
N SER A 17 25.39 4.07 31.39
CA SER A 17 26.34 3.72 32.45
C SER A 17 27.37 2.71 31.93
N PRO A 18 28.64 2.79 32.37
CA PRO A 18 29.70 1.94 31.84
C PRO A 18 29.78 0.64 32.66
N PHE A 19 29.68 -0.51 31.99
CA PHE A 19 30.14 -1.77 32.58
C PHE A 19 30.84 -2.62 31.52
N THR A 20 32.13 -2.86 31.76
CA THR A 20 33.00 -3.85 31.12
C THR A 20 32.64 -5.27 31.57
N SER A 21 32.55 -6.23 30.63
CA SER A 21 33.24 -7.56 30.68
C SER A 21 32.64 -8.55 29.66
N SER A 22 33.54 -9.16 28.85
CA SER A 22 33.50 -10.48 28.19
C SER A 22 32.17 -11.05 27.64
N GLN A 23 32.03 -11.14 26.31
CA GLN A 23 30.96 -11.89 25.63
C GLN A 23 31.39 -13.31 25.20
N PRO A 24 30.54 -14.34 25.36
CA PRO A 24 30.58 -15.54 24.54
C PRO A 24 29.67 -15.42 23.29
N ILE A 25 30.03 -16.16 22.24
CA ILE A 25 29.40 -16.16 20.91
C ILE A 25 28.03 -16.86 21.01
N HIS A 26 26.94 -16.13 20.73
CA HIS A 26 25.57 -16.67 20.67
C HIS A 26 25.17 -17.07 19.24
N PRO A 27 24.37 -18.13 19.05
CA PRO A 27 23.82 -18.52 17.75
C PRO A 27 22.79 -17.49 17.23
N PRO A 28 22.54 -17.40 15.91
CA PRO A 28 21.61 -16.44 15.34
C PRO A 28 20.18 -16.65 15.85
N PRO A 29 19.41 -15.59 16.12
CA PRO A 29 18.04 -15.71 16.62
C PRO A 29 17.09 -16.27 15.56
N PRO A 30 16.03 -17.01 15.97
CA PRO A 30 15.04 -17.56 15.06
C PRO A 30 14.23 -16.45 14.37
N SER A 31 13.86 -16.69 13.10
CA SER A 31 13.06 -15.78 12.27
C SER A 31 11.72 -15.43 12.91
N LEU A 32 11.56 -14.18 13.36
CA LEU A 32 10.32 -13.65 13.94
C LEU A 32 9.41 -13.08 12.84
N THR A 33 8.23 -13.66 12.68
CA THR A 33 7.13 -13.08 11.86
C THR A 33 6.59 -11.83 12.56
N LEU A 34 6.71 -10.67 11.92
CA LEU A 34 6.33 -9.38 12.50
C LEU A 34 4.84 -9.03 12.26
N PRO A 35 4.15 -8.37 13.21
CA PRO A 35 2.80 -7.87 13.01
C PRO A 35 2.79 -6.72 12.00
N VAL A 36 2.00 -6.84 10.93
CA VAL A 36 1.81 -5.79 9.91
C VAL A 36 0.55 -5.00 10.23
N ALA A 37 0.72 -3.74 10.66
CA ALA A 37 -0.39 -2.80 10.76
C ALA A 37 -0.78 -2.34 9.34
N LYS A 38 -2.05 -2.53 8.96
CA LYS A 38 -2.56 -2.10 7.66
C LYS A 38 -3.39 -0.83 7.84
N ILE A 39 -2.90 0.28 7.30
CA ILE A 39 -3.68 1.50 7.13
C ILE A 39 -4.13 1.54 5.67
N SER A 40 -5.45 1.57 5.44
CA SER A 40 -6.03 1.76 4.11
C SER A 40 -6.61 3.16 4.02
N LEU A 41 -6.15 3.92 3.02
CA LEU A 41 -6.71 5.21 2.63
C LEU A 41 -7.53 5.04 1.35
N GLY A 42 -8.80 5.45 1.39
CA GLY A 42 -9.67 5.46 0.23
C GLY A 42 -10.58 6.68 0.25
N PHE A 43 -10.94 7.20 -0.92
CA PHE A 43 -11.96 8.24 -1.04
C PHE A 43 -13.33 7.58 -1.22
N ASN A 44 -14.36 8.07 -0.52
CA ASN A 44 -15.73 7.64 -0.75
C ASN A 44 -16.30 8.27 -2.04
N GLY A 45 -17.50 7.84 -2.47
CA GLY A 45 -18.16 8.35 -3.68
C GLY A 45 -18.50 9.86 -3.66
N ALA A 46 -18.22 10.57 -2.56
CA ALA A 46 -18.35 12.02 -2.43
C ALA A 46 -16.99 12.74 -2.36
N GLY A 47 -15.88 12.05 -2.64
CA GLY A 47 -14.54 12.63 -2.62
C GLY A 47 -13.96 12.86 -1.21
N SER A 48 -14.58 12.32 -0.16
CA SER A 48 -14.09 12.44 1.22
C SER A 48 -13.14 11.29 1.57
N LEU A 49 -11.98 11.63 2.15
CA LEU A 49 -10.97 10.68 2.60
C LEU A 49 -11.51 9.83 3.76
N THR A 50 -11.53 8.51 3.60
CA THR A 50 -11.97 7.55 4.59
C THR A 50 -10.77 6.77 5.12
N PHE A 51 -10.62 6.73 6.44
CA PHE A 51 -9.50 6.10 7.13
C PHE A 51 -9.97 4.84 7.85
N THR A 52 -9.36 3.70 7.56
CA THR A 52 -9.53 2.50 8.39
C THR A 52 -8.17 2.01 8.86
N ARG A 53 -7.90 2.17 10.15
CA ARG A 53 -6.76 1.54 10.82
C ARG A 53 -7.20 0.19 11.34
N ARG A 54 -6.81 -0.90 10.67
CA ARG A 54 -6.95 -2.25 11.22
C ARG A 54 -5.65 -2.65 11.89
N ARG A 55 -5.66 -2.73 13.23
CA ARG A 55 -4.66 -3.49 13.98
C ARG A 55 -4.97 -4.97 13.78
N THR A 56 -4.10 -5.69 13.10
CA THR A 56 -4.11 -7.15 13.12
C THR A 56 -3.59 -7.56 14.49
N ASN A 57 -4.49 -7.79 15.45
CA ASN A 57 -4.13 -8.43 16.71
C ASN A 57 -3.89 -9.91 16.44
N HIS A 58 -2.74 -10.26 15.88
CA HIS A 58 -2.23 -11.61 16.07
C HIS A 58 -1.41 -11.59 17.36
N GLN A 59 -2.09 -11.80 18.48
CA GLN A 59 -1.44 -12.06 19.75
C GLN A 59 -0.54 -13.30 19.55
N PRO A 60 0.78 -13.21 19.77
CA PRO A 60 1.57 -14.41 19.93
C PRO A 60 0.96 -15.18 21.10
N ARG A 61 0.60 -16.46 20.90
CA ARG A 61 0.28 -17.34 22.03
C ARG A 61 1.55 -17.39 22.88
N THR A 62 1.59 -16.60 23.94
CA THR A 62 2.69 -16.62 24.90
C THR A 62 2.78 -18.02 25.46
N ALA A 63 3.87 -18.72 25.13
CA ALA A 63 4.24 -19.95 25.81
C ALA A 63 4.35 -19.61 27.30
N ASN A 64 3.46 -20.19 28.09
CA ASN A 64 3.44 -19.96 29.51
C ASN A 64 4.64 -20.64 30.16
N SER A 65 5.23 -19.93 31.14
CA SER A 65 5.97 -20.44 32.28
C SER A 65 7.13 -21.41 32.01
N TYR A 66 8.38 -20.92 32.03
CA TYR A 66 9.48 -21.49 32.83
C TYR A 66 10.62 -20.46 32.93
N MET A 67 11.18 -20.34 34.14
CA MET A 67 12.39 -19.59 34.53
C MET A 67 12.20 -18.09 34.86
N ALA A 68 11.96 -17.85 36.15
CA ALA A 68 12.24 -16.60 36.83
C ALA A 68 13.78 -16.39 36.91
N GLY A 69 14.25 -15.17 36.63
CA GLY A 69 15.60 -14.73 36.99
C GLY A 69 16.59 -14.47 35.86
N VAL A 70 16.24 -13.65 34.86
CA VAL A 70 17.22 -12.89 34.06
C VAL A 70 16.57 -11.55 33.71
N GLY A 71 17.31 -10.44 33.83
CA GLY A 71 16.83 -9.08 33.58
C GLY A 71 16.00 -9.01 32.30
N SER A 72 14.74 -8.59 32.45
CA SER A 72 13.79 -8.52 31.35
C SER A 72 14.23 -7.42 30.40
N SER A 73 15.10 -7.77 29.45
CA SER A 73 15.25 -7.01 28.21
C SER A 73 13.89 -7.08 27.53
N VAL A 74 13.09 -6.03 27.72
CA VAL A 74 11.85 -5.85 26.97
C VAL A 74 12.27 -5.79 25.51
N VAL A 75 12.15 -6.93 24.81
CA VAL A 75 12.33 -7.00 23.37
C VAL A 75 11.17 -6.23 22.79
N ASN A 76 11.37 -4.93 22.53
CA ASN A 76 10.41 -4.14 21.80
C ASN A 76 10.37 -4.71 20.38
N PRO A 77 9.25 -5.31 19.93
CA PRO A 77 9.20 -5.89 18.60
C PRO A 77 9.42 -4.78 17.57
N THR A 78 10.39 -4.98 16.69
CA THR A 78 10.50 -4.19 15.47
C THR A 78 9.26 -4.48 14.63
N TYR A 79 8.60 -3.45 14.11
CA TYR A 79 7.48 -3.64 13.19
C TYR A 79 7.59 -2.67 12.02
N ALA A 80 6.99 -3.08 10.91
CA ALA A 80 6.82 -2.22 9.75
C ALA A 80 5.36 -1.81 9.67
N GLU A 81 5.13 -0.50 9.52
CA GLU A 81 3.81 0.04 9.21
C GLU A 81 3.72 0.24 7.71
N ILE A 82 2.64 -0.29 7.11
CA ILE A 82 2.38 -0.22 5.67
C ILE A 82 1.13 0.62 5.44
N ILE A 83 1.29 1.67 4.65
CA ILE A 83 0.21 2.57 4.25
C ILE A 83 -0.08 2.32 2.78
N VAL A 84 -1.33 1.97 2.48
CA VAL A 84 -1.78 1.73 1.11
C VAL A 84 -2.66 2.89 0.66
N VAL A 85 -2.30 3.48 -0.46
CA VAL A 85 -2.98 4.64 -1.05
C VAL A 85 -3.43 4.30 -2.46
N ARG A 86 -4.69 4.58 -2.77
CA ARG A 86 -5.19 4.57 -4.16
C ARG A 86 -4.71 5.85 -4.85
N HIS A 87 -4.41 5.77 -6.15
CA HIS A 87 -4.14 6.97 -6.95
C HIS A 87 -5.29 7.98 -6.86
N GLY A 88 -4.97 9.26 -7.07
CA GLY A 88 -5.97 10.32 -7.17
C GLY A 88 -6.90 10.13 -8.38
N GLU A 89 -7.98 10.90 -8.41
CA GLU A 89 -8.95 10.88 -9.50
C GLU A 89 -8.34 11.18 -10.89
N THR A 90 -8.88 10.52 -11.91
CA THR A 90 -8.66 10.83 -13.33
C THR A 90 -10.00 11.15 -13.98
N ASP A 91 -10.00 11.76 -15.16
CA ASP A 91 -11.25 12.02 -15.91
C ASP A 91 -12.03 10.72 -16.21
N TRP A 92 -11.32 9.61 -16.37
CA TRP A 92 -11.93 8.31 -16.54
C TRP A 92 -12.64 7.81 -15.29
N ASN A 93 -12.15 8.16 -14.09
CA ASN A 93 -12.90 7.88 -12.87
C ASN A 93 -14.19 8.71 -12.80
N ALA A 94 -14.11 10.01 -13.13
CA ALA A 94 -15.27 10.90 -13.13
C ALA A 94 -16.35 10.44 -14.12
N ASP A 95 -15.94 9.96 -15.30
CA ASP A 95 -16.84 9.43 -16.33
C ASP A 95 -17.36 8.01 -16.07
N GLY A 96 -16.84 7.32 -15.05
CA GLY A 96 -17.14 5.91 -14.80
C GLY A 96 -16.56 4.95 -15.83
N ARG A 97 -15.44 5.33 -16.46
CA ARG A 97 -14.70 4.56 -17.46
C ARG A 97 -13.66 3.65 -16.81
N ILE A 98 -13.63 2.40 -17.29
CA ILE A 98 -12.74 1.35 -16.79
C ILE A 98 -11.33 1.58 -17.36
N GLN A 99 -10.31 1.62 -16.50
CA GLN A 99 -8.94 1.95 -16.91
C GLN A 99 -8.11 0.70 -17.19
N GLY A 100 -8.01 -0.25 -16.25
CA GLY A 100 -7.08 -1.36 -16.37
C GLY A 100 -5.65 -0.85 -16.47
N HIS A 101 -4.88 -1.38 -17.41
CA HIS A 101 -3.51 -0.94 -17.68
C HIS A 101 -3.43 0.28 -18.62
N LEU A 102 -4.56 0.85 -19.04
CA LEU A 102 -4.53 2.08 -19.84
C LEU A 102 -4.02 3.24 -19.00
N ASP A 103 -3.14 4.03 -19.62
CA ASP A 103 -2.30 4.98 -18.92
C ASP A 103 -2.89 6.39 -18.99
N VAL A 104 -3.77 6.68 -18.03
CA VAL A 104 -4.48 7.95 -17.89
C VAL A 104 -3.81 8.79 -16.80
N GLU A 105 -3.72 10.10 -17.02
CA GLU A 105 -3.16 11.08 -16.09
C GLU A 105 -4.16 11.48 -14.99
N LEU A 106 -3.67 12.04 -13.90
CA LEU A 106 -4.56 12.65 -12.91
C LEU A 106 -5.27 13.86 -13.50
N ASN A 107 -6.49 14.10 -13.04
CA ASN A 107 -7.12 15.40 -13.21
C ASN A 107 -6.74 16.35 -12.05
N ASP A 108 -7.21 17.59 -12.10
CA ASP A 108 -6.90 18.58 -11.06
C ASP A 108 -7.41 18.15 -9.67
N THR A 109 -8.59 17.53 -9.62
CA THR A 109 -9.13 16.94 -8.40
C THR A 109 -8.20 15.88 -7.83
N GLY A 110 -7.66 14.99 -8.67
CA GLY A 110 -6.73 13.93 -8.28
C GLY A 110 -5.40 14.47 -7.76
N ARG A 111 -4.87 15.53 -8.38
CA ARG A 111 -3.69 16.25 -7.87
C ARG A 111 -3.94 16.86 -6.49
N GLN A 112 -5.11 17.48 -6.31
CA GLN A 112 -5.49 18.05 -5.01
C GLN A 112 -5.68 16.96 -3.93
N GLN A 113 -6.27 15.82 -4.29
CA GLN A 113 -6.39 14.66 -3.41
C GLN A 113 -5.00 14.15 -2.97
N ALA A 114 -4.06 14.03 -3.90
CA ALA A 114 -2.69 13.62 -3.60
C ALA A 114 -2.00 14.60 -2.65
N ALA A 115 -2.17 15.91 -2.88
CA ALA A 115 -1.64 16.95 -2.00
C ALA A 115 -2.23 16.88 -0.57
N THR A 116 -3.54 16.63 -0.45
CA THR A 116 -4.19 16.43 0.86
C THR A 116 -3.66 15.19 1.59
N VAL A 117 -3.41 14.10 0.88
CA VAL A 117 -2.77 12.90 1.46
C VAL A 117 -1.35 13.24 1.92
N ALA A 118 -0.58 13.97 1.12
CA ALA A 118 0.78 14.41 1.45
C ALA A 118 0.80 15.25 2.74
N ASP A 119 -0.05 16.28 2.83
CA ASP A 119 -0.18 17.13 4.04
C ASP A 119 -0.50 16.29 5.28
N ARG A 120 -1.43 15.34 5.16
CA ARG A 120 -1.77 14.46 6.29
C ARG A 120 -0.60 13.57 6.71
N LEU A 121 0.12 12.99 5.76
CA LEU A 121 1.21 12.06 6.01
C LEU A 121 2.49 12.76 6.48
N SER A 122 2.68 14.03 6.14
CA SER A 122 3.80 14.85 6.64
C SER A 122 3.84 14.96 8.18
N ARG A 123 2.70 14.70 8.84
CA ARG A 123 2.52 14.73 10.30
C ARG A 123 2.72 13.35 10.97
N GLU A 124 2.93 12.30 10.17
CA GLU A 124 3.22 10.95 10.64
C GLU A 124 4.75 10.71 10.72
N PRO A 125 5.20 9.63 11.37
CA PRO A 125 6.63 9.27 11.36
C PRO A 125 7.18 9.16 9.93
N SER A 126 8.46 9.48 9.78
CA SER A 126 9.13 9.58 8.48
C SER A 126 8.92 8.33 7.62
N ILE A 127 8.46 8.53 6.39
CA ILE A 127 8.35 7.47 5.39
C ILE A 127 9.75 7.02 4.99
N SER A 128 10.00 5.72 5.12
CA SER A 128 11.30 5.13 4.81
C SER A 128 11.45 4.75 3.33
N VAL A 129 10.34 4.42 2.66
CA VAL A 129 10.32 4.07 1.23
C VAL A 129 8.92 4.24 0.65
N VAL A 130 8.87 4.62 -0.62
CA VAL A 130 7.65 4.81 -1.42
C VAL A 130 7.71 3.90 -2.64
N TYR A 131 6.69 3.05 -2.81
CA TYR A 131 6.49 2.23 -4.00
C TYR A 131 5.21 2.66 -4.72
N SER A 132 5.23 2.59 -6.05
CA SER A 132 4.05 2.83 -6.89
C SER A 132 4.04 1.87 -8.06
N SER A 133 2.86 1.53 -8.58
CA SER A 133 2.79 1.06 -9.96
C SER A 133 3.37 2.12 -10.90
N ASP A 134 3.85 1.68 -12.04
CA ASP A 134 4.41 2.53 -13.09
C ASP A 134 3.37 3.24 -13.96
N LEU A 135 2.07 2.96 -13.78
CA LEU A 135 0.97 3.74 -14.40
C LEU A 135 1.01 5.20 -13.93
N LYS A 136 0.91 6.15 -14.86
CA LYS A 136 1.05 7.60 -14.66
C LYS A 136 0.26 8.11 -13.47
N ARG A 137 -1.05 7.85 -13.42
CA ARG A 137 -1.91 8.27 -12.29
C ARG A 137 -1.37 7.88 -10.91
N ALA A 138 -0.85 6.66 -10.78
CA ALA A 138 -0.32 6.18 -9.51
C ALA A 138 1.06 6.79 -9.23
N LEU A 139 1.91 6.85 -10.25
CA LEU A 139 3.25 7.43 -10.14
C LEU A 139 3.19 8.92 -9.79
N GLU A 140 2.36 9.71 -10.46
CA GLU A 140 2.15 11.13 -10.19
C GLU A 140 1.63 11.35 -8.76
N THR A 141 0.63 10.57 -8.33
CA THR A 141 0.12 10.63 -6.95
C THR A 141 1.24 10.32 -5.94
N ALA A 142 2.04 9.28 -6.19
CA ALA A 142 3.13 8.88 -5.31
C ALA A 142 4.25 9.95 -5.25
N GLN A 143 4.56 10.60 -6.37
CA GLN A 143 5.53 11.69 -6.44
C GLN A 143 5.08 12.90 -5.63
N ILE A 144 3.80 13.31 -5.76
CA ILE A 144 3.23 14.41 -4.97
C ILE A 144 3.30 14.08 -3.47
N ILE A 145 2.94 12.86 -3.08
CA ILE A 145 3.01 12.41 -1.68
C ILE A 145 4.44 12.41 -1.18
N ALA A 146 5.38 11.83 -1.94
CA ALA A 146 6.78 11.75 -1.55
C ALA A 146 7.40 13.14 -1.38
N ALA A 147 7.13 14.08 -2.29
CA ALA A 147 7.58 15.46 -2.18
C ALA A 147 7.11 16.13 -0.87
N GLY A 148 5.87 15.88 -0.44
CA GLY A 148 5.35 16.39 0.84
C GLY A 148 5.82 15.65 2.09
N CYS A 149 6.46 14.48 1.96
CA CYS A 149 6.86 13.61 3.08
C CYS A 149 8.38 13.46 3.24
N GLY A 150 9.16 14.38 2.67
CA GLY A 150 10.62 14.40 2.78
C GLY A 150 11.38 14.01 1.51
N GLY A 151 10.69 13.89 0.38
CA GLY A 151 11.31 13.80 -0.94
C GLY A 151 11.94 12.45 -1.27
N GLN A 152 11.42 11.35 -0.74
CA GLN A 152 11.93 10.02 -1.09
C GLN A 152 11.73 9.73 -2.58
N GLU A 153 12.69 9.04 -3.20
CA GLU A 153 12.51 8.55 -4.56
C GLU A 153 11.37 7.51 -4.60
N VAL A 154 10.52 7.60 -5.63
CA VAL A 154 9.44 6.65 -5.86
C VAL A 154 9.97 5.46 -6.64
N ILE A 155 9.95 4.28 -6.02
CA ILE A 155 10.33 3.02 -6.65
C ILE A 155 9.12 2.50 -7.46
N LYS A 156 9.31 2.30 -8.76
CA LYS A 156 8.29 1.74 -9.65
C LYS A 156 8.25 0.22 -9.52
N GLU A 157 7.07 -0.32 -9.28
CA GLU A 157 6.83 -1.74 -9.10
C GLU A 157 5.66 -2.19 -9.98
N PRO A 158 5.92 -2.80 -11.16
CA PRO A 158 4.88 -3.23 -12.09
C PRO A 158 3.84 -4.19 -11.48
N ASP A 159 4.23 -4.97 -10.47
CA ASP A 159 3.34 -5.89 -9.75
C ASP A 159 2.27 -5.16 -8.89
N LEU A 160 2.43 -3.85 -8.69
CA LEU A 160 1.43 -2.99 -8.04
C LEU A 160 0.38 -2.43 -9.01
N ARG A 161 0.45 -2.75 -10.31
CA ARG A 161 -0.57 -2.36 -11.29
C ARG A 161 -1.93 -2.91 -10.87
N GLU A 162 -2.99 -2.23 -11.31
CA GLU A 162 -4.32 -2.83 -11.20
C GLU A 162 -4.43 -4.09 -12.08
N ARG A 163 -5.53 -4.83 -11.97
CA ARG A 163 -5.78 -5.98 -12.84
C ARG A 163 -5.84 -5.52 -14.30
N HIS A 164 -5.29 -6.29 -15.23
CA HIS A 164 -5.54 -6.06 -16.65
C HIS A 164 -7.01 -6.39 -16.94
N LEU A 165 -7.79 -5.40 -17.39
CA LEU A 165 -9.24 -5.54 -17.54
C LEU A 165 -9.68 -5.90 -18.97
N GLY A 166 -8.74 -6.32 -19.81
CA GLY A 166 -9.00 -6.86 -21.14
C GLY A 166 -9.88 -5.94 -21.98
N ASP A 167 -10.91 -6.51 -22.62
CA ASP A 167 -11.87 -5.77 -23.46
C ASP A 167 -12.70 -4.73 -22.70
N LEU A 168 -12.68 -4.73 -21.37
CA LEU A 168 -13.40 -3.73 -20.59
C LEU A 168 -12.67 -2.39 -20.53
N GLN A 169 -11.36 -2.38 -20.78
CA GLN A 169 -10.56 -1.17 -20.71
C GLN A 169 -11.07 -0.14 -21.73
N GLY A 170 -11.28 1.09 -21.29
CA GLY A 170 -11.82 2.17 -22.11
C GLY A 170 -13.35 2.19 -22.17
N LEU A 171 -14.06 1.16 -21.71
CA LEU A 171 -15.52 1.17 -21.69
C LEU A 171 -16.05 1.95 -20.49
N VAL A 172 -17.19 2.61 -20.68
CA VAL A 172 -17.98 3.10 -19.54
C VAL A 172 -18.64 1.89 -18.87
N LEU A 173 -18.49 1.77 -17.55
CA LEU A 173 -18.91 0.58 -16.81
C LEU A 173 -20.38 0.20 -17.06
N ARG A 174 -21.28 1.18 -17.16
CA ARG A 174 -22.71 0.95 -17.42
C ARG A 174 -22.99 0.31 -18.80
N GLU A 175 -22.10 0.50 -19.77
CA GLU A 175 -22.22 -0.05 -21.13
C GLU A 175 -21.47 -1.38 -21.28
N ALA A 176 -20.59 -1.72 -20.33
CA ALA A 176 -19.69 -2.87 -20.41
C ALA A 176 -20.42 -4.21 -20.60
N ALA A 177 -21.56 -4.39 -19.91
CA ALA A 177 -22.39 -5.59 -20.03
C ALA A 177 -22.91 -5.82 -21.46
N LYS A 178 -23.17 -4.74 -22.20
CA LYS A 178 -23.69 -4.76 -23.56
C LYS A 178 -22.57 -4.92 -24.59
N LEU A 179 -21.49 -4.15 -24.42
CA LEU A 179 -20.40 -4.07 -25.40
C LEU A 179 -19.44 -5.26 -25.32
N SER A 180 -19.19 -5.78 -24.12
CA SER A 180 -18.27 -6.91 -23.91
C SER A 180 -18.83 -7.92 -22.90
N PRO A 181 -19.92 -8.64 -23.21
CA PRO A 181 -20.62 -9.49 -22.24
C PRO A 181 -19.74 -10.56 -21.59
N LYS A 182 -18.85 -11.21 -22.37
CA LYS A 182 -17.94 -12.24 -21.85
C LYS A 182 -16.92 -11.66 -20.86
N ALA A 183 -16.32 -10.53 -21.20
CA ALA A 183 -15.37 -9.85 -20.34
C ALA A 183 -16.04 -9.31 -19.08
N TYR A 184 -17.25 -8.75 -19.22
CA TYR A 184 -18.05 -8.27 -18.09
C TYR A 184 -18.45 -9.41 -17.14
N GLN A 185 -18.85 -10.57 -17.67
CA GLN A 185 -19.14 -11.74 -16.85
C GLN A 185 -17.91 -12.24 -16.09
N ALA A 186 -16.73 -12.25 -16.73
CA ALA A 186 -15.47 -12.60 -16.08
C ALA A 186 -15.06 -11.56 -15.01
N PHE A 187 -15.44 -10.30 -15.17
CA PHE A 187 -15.20 -9.23 -14.21
C PHE A 187 -16.09 -9.35 -12.97
N LEU A 188 -17.37 -9.72 -13.13
CA LEU A 188 -18.28 -9.97 -12.01
C LEU A 188 -17.92 -11.22 -11.20
N ASN A 189 -17.20 -12.16 -11.81
CA ASN A 189 -16.67 -13.32 -11.11
C ASN A 189 -15.63 -12.83 -10.08
N GLN A 190 -15.92 -13.01 -8.78
CA GLN A 190 -15.11 -12.50 -7.66
C GLN A 190 -13.72 -13.16 -7.52
N ARG A 191 -13.32 -13.98 -8.51
CA ARG A 191 -11.98 -14.53 -8.64
C ARG A 191 -10.98 -13.45 -9.02
N THR A 192 -10.03 -13.20 -8.14
CA THR A 192 -8.98 -12.18 -8.32
C THR A 192 -7.86 -12.62 -9.26
N ASP A 193 -7.73 -13.93 -9.49
CA ASP A 193 -6.72 -14.59 -10.32
C ASP A 193 -7.19 -14.85 -11.77
N GLN A 194 -8.50 -14.75 -12.03
CA GLN A 194 -9.06 -14.94 -13.36
C GLN A 194 -8.52 -13.86 -14.32
N GLU A 195 -8.12 -14.23 -15.54
CA GLU A 195 -7.85 -13.25 -16.59
C GLU A 195 -9.16 -12.74 -17.20
N ILE A 196 -9.23 -11.43 -17.50
CA ILE A 196 -10.35 -10.86 -18.25
C ILE A 196 -10.09 -11.06 -19.74
N PRO A 197 -11.01 -11.71 -20.48
CA PRO A 197 -10.85 -11.95 -21.90
C PRO A 197 -10.47 -10.71 -22.71
N VAL A 198 -9.57 -10.91 -23.66
CA VAL A 198 -9.25 -9.98 -24.74
C VAL A 198 -9.75 -10.61 -26.02
N SER A 199 -10.61 -9.91 -26.74
CA SER A 199 -11.08 -10.34 -28.05
C SER A 199 -9.95 -10.12 -29.06
N THR A 200 -9.60 -11.17 -29.81
CA THR A 200 -8.57 -11.13 -30.87
C THR A 200 -8.99 -10.26 -32.08
N LEU A 201 -10.04 -9.45 -31.97
CA LEU A 201 -10.73 -8.83 -33.08
C LEU A 201 -10.22 -7.42 -33.42
N PHE A 202 -8.90 -7.18 -33.35
CA PHE A 202 -8.27 -5.94 -33.86
C PHE A 202 -6.84 -6.20 -34.36
N VAL A 203 -6.67 -7.27 -35.14
CA VAL A 203 -5.53 -7.42 -36.05
C VAL A 203 -6.09 -7.87 -37.40
N LEU A 204 -6.52 -6.89 -38.21
CA LEU A 204 -6.66 -7.02 -39.66
C LEU A 204 -5.87 -5.88 -40.30
#